data_AF-A0A7V6LF31-F1
#
_entry.id   AF-A0A7V6LF31-F1
#
_cell.length_a   1.000
_cell.length_b   1.000
_cell.length_c   1.000
_cell.angle_alpha   90.00
_cell.angle_beta   90.00
_cell.angle_gamma   90.00
#
_symmetry.space_group_name_H-M   'P 1'
#
loop_
_entity.id
_entity.type
_entity.pdbx_description
1 polymer ?
#
loop_
_entity_poly.entity_id
_entity_poly.type
_entity_poly.pdbx_seq_one_letter_code
_entity_poly.pdbx_strand_id
1 'polypeptide(L)' 'MVNRITYRKPRVGLYSMGLKAYWAQFEGLRERLIGYGAFIEQKLMELGAEVVNFGLVDDAERGHEA' A
#
# COMPACT_ATOMS: atom_id res chain seq x y z
N MET A 1 0.47 1.58 -40.81
CA MET A 1 1.31 2.02 -39.67
C MET A 1 0.36 2.36 -38.53
N VAL A 2 0.25 1.53 -37.49
CA VAL A 2 -0.71 1.76 -36.40
C VAL A 2 -0.09 2.73 -35.41
N ASN A 3 -0.78 3.84 -35.15
CA ASN A 3 -0.35 4.86 -34.20
C ASN A 3 -0.49 4.30 -32.77
N ARG A 4 0.62 4.12 -32.06
CA ARG A 4 0.61 3.50 -30.72
C ARG A 4 0.33 4.60 -29.69
N ILE A 5 -0.87 4.61 -29.13
CA ILE A 5 -1.20 5.50 -28.00
C ILE A 5 -0.27 5.14 -26.83
N THR A 6 0.46 6.13 -26.32
CA THR A 6 1.28 5.99 -25.12
C THR A 6 0.48 6.50 -23.93
N TYR A 7 0.23 5.63 -22.95
CA TYR A 7 -0.43 6.01 -21.71
C TYR A 7 0.61 6.49 -20.70
N ARG A 8 0.25 7.48 -19.87
CA ARG A 8 1.09 7.90 -18.74
C ARG A 8 1.14 6.79 -17.69
N LYS A 9 2.27 6.66 -17.01
CA LYS A 9 2.39 5.75 -15.86
C LYS A 9 1.39 6.14 -14.77
N PRO A 10 0.62 5.18 -14.23
CA PRO A 10 -0.24 5.44 -13.08
C PRO A 10 0.59 5.84 -11.86
N ARG A 11 0.10 6.83 -11.10
CA ARG A 11 0.63 7.17 -9.77
C ARG A 11 -0.35 6.65 -8.74
N VAL A 12 0.12 5.80 -7.83
CA VAL A 12 -0.71 5.06 -6.88
C VAL A 12 -0.25 5.35 -5.46
N GLY A 13 -1.17 5.84 -4.62
CA GLY A 13 -0.99 5.84 -3.18
C GLY A 13 -1.48 4.51 -2.61
N LEU A 14 -0.65 3.85 -1.81
CA LEU A 14 -0.95 2.57 -1.16
C LEU A 14 -0.85 2.74 0.36
N TYR A 15 -1.83 2.25 1.09
CA TYR A 15 -1.74 2.07 2.54
C TYR A 15 -2.42 0.75 2.92
N SER A 16 -1.97 0.16 4.02
CA SER A 16 -2.62 -1.00 4.64
C SER A 16 -3.49 -0.51 5.79
N MET A 17 -4.70 -1.03 5.94
CA MET A 17 -5.59 -0.65 7.04
C MET A 17 -5.50 -1.69 8.17
N GLY A 18 -5.43 -1.20 9.41
CA GLY A 18 -5.56 -2.01 10.62
C GLY A 18 -6.50 -1.37 11.64
N LEU A 19 -6.61 -1.99 12.81
CA LEU A 19 -7.21 -1.39 13.98
C LEU A 19 -6.26 -1.63 15.15
N LYS A 20 -5.75 -0.55 15.78
CA LYS A 20 -4.72 -0.63 16.82
C LYS A 20 -5.07 -1.59 17.98
N ALA A 21 -6.34 -1.72 18.32
CA ALA A 21 -6.84 -2.63 19.35
C ALA A 21 -6.50 -4.12 19.06
N TYR A 22 -6.30 -4.48 17.79
CA TYR A 22 -6.00 -5.86 17.39
C TYR A 22 -4.57 -6.29 17.73
N TRP A 23 -3.63 -5.38 17.91
CA TRP A 23 -2.22 -5.74 18.12
C TRP A 23 -1.96 -6.49 19.42
N ALA A 24 -2.78 -6.23 20.46
CA ALA A 24 -2.71 -6.97 21.72
C ALA A 24 -3.51 -8.30 21.69
N GLN A 25 -4.35 -8.51 20.67
CA GLN A 25 -5.24 -9.67 20.57
C GLN A 25 -4.68 -10.76 19.66
N PHE A 26 -3.96 -10.35 18.60
CA PHE A 26 -3.49 -11.24 17.55
C PHE A 26 -1.99 -11.05 17.32
N GLU A 27 -1.20 -11.89 17.97
CA GLU A 27 0.26 -11.91 17.80
C GLU A 27 0.64 -12.10 16.32
N GLY A 28 1.55 -11.26 15.82
CA GLY A 28 2.06 -11.32 14.46
C GLY A 28 1.13 -10.77 13.37
N LEU A 29 -0.11 -10.37 13.68
CA LEU A 29 -1.03 -9.82 12.68
C LEU A 29 -0.49 -8.51 12.07
N ARG A 30 0.07 -7.64 12.91
CA ARG A 30 0.61 -6.34 12.50
C ARG A 30 1.75 -6.52 11.48
N GLU A 31 2.69 -7.40 11.79
CA GLU A 31 3.86 -7.68 10.96
C GLU A 31 3.43 -8.31 9.63
N ARG A 32 2.41 -9.18 9.67
CA ARG A 32 1.83 -9.77 8.46
C ARG A 32 1.19 -8.73 7.55
N LEU A 33 0.45 -7.76 8.10
CA LEU A 33 -0.16 -6.68 7.31
C LEU A 33 0.89 -5.75 6.68
N ILE A 34 1.93 -5.40 7.43
CA ILE A 34 3.08 -4.64 6.90
C ILE A 34 3.73 -5.41 5.73
N GLY A 35 3.96 -6.72 5.92
CA GLY A 35 4.52 -7.58 4.88
C GLY A 35 3.66 -7.63 3.61
N TYR A 36 2.33 -7.71 3.76
CA TYR A 36 1.42 -7.67 2.60
C TYR A 36 1.41 -6.31 1.90
N GLY A 37 1.49 -5.20 2.65
CA GLY A 37 1.63 -3.86 2.07
C GLY A 37 2.86 -3.76 1.16
N ALA A 38 4.02 -4.19 1.66
CA ALA A 38 5.26 -4.23 0.88
C ALA A 38 5.17 -5.17 -0.33
N PHE A 39 4.53 -6.34 -0.17
CA PHE A 39 4.31 -7.27 -1.29
C PHE A 39 3.47 -6.65 -2.40
N ILE A 40 2.37 -5.96 -2.05
CA ILE A 40 1.47 -5.32 -3.02
C ILE A 40 2.17 -4.13 -3.70
N GLU A 41 2.93 -3.33 -2.96
CA GLU A 41 3.76 -2.25 -3.53
C GLU A 41 4.65 -2.78 -4.65
N GLN A 42 5.40 -3.86 -4.40
CA GLN A 42 6.27 -4.47 -5.41
C GLN A 42 5.47 -4.94 -6.64
N LYS A 43 4.31 -5.55 -6.44
CA LYS A 43 3.45 -5.99 -7.56
C LYS A 43 2.92 -4.83 -8.39
N LEU A 44 2.55 -3.71 -7.77
CA LEU A 44 2.11 -2.51 -8.50
C LEU A 44 3.27 -1.88 -9.29
N MET A 45 4.48 -1.86 -8.72
CA MET A 45 5.68 -1.39 -9.41
C MET A 45 6.04 -2.29 -10.61
N GLU A 46 5.96 -3.61 -10.47
CA GLU A 46 6.16 -4.58 -11.56
C GLU A 46 5.17 -4.36 -12.72
N LEU A 47 3.94 -3.89 -12.42
CA LEU A 47 2.93 -3.53 -13.42
C LEU A 47 3.15 -2.14 -14.06
N GLY A 48 4.23 -1.43 -13.67
CA GLY A 48 4.62 -0.16 -14.28
C GLY A 48 4.04 1.08 -13.61
N ALA A 49 3.46 0.96 -12.40
CA ALA A 49 3.01 2.10 -11.61
C ALA A 49 4.17 2.78 -10.86
N GLU A 50 4.02 4.08 -10.63
CA GLU A 50 4.78 4.83 -9.64
C GLU A 50 4.00 4.76 -8.32
N VAL A 51 4.57 4.10 -7.31
CA VAL A 51 3.86 3.81 -6.05
C VAL A 51 4.46 4.63 -4.91
N VAL A 52 3.59 5.19 -4.06
CA VAL A 52 3.96 5.72 -2.75
C VAL A 52 3.23 4.89 -1.70
N ASN A 53 3.99 4.14 -0.90
CA ASN A 53 3.44 3.33 0.18
C ASN A 53 3.50 4.08 1.51
N PHE A 54 2.35 4.48 2.02
CA PHE A 54 2.18 5.21 3.29
C PHE A 54 2.21 4.30 4.52
N GLY A 55 2.37 2.98 4.33
CA GLY A 55 2.48 2.02 5.41
C GLY A 55 1.14 1.63 6.02
N LEU A 56 1.15 1.31 7.32
CA LEU A 56 -0.02 0.85 8.06
C LEU A 56 -0.74 2.03 8.71
N VAL A 57 -2.03 2.20 8.37
CA VAL A 57 -2.96 3.13 8.98
C VAL A 57 -3.90 2.36 9.90
N ASP A 58 -3.70 2.50 11.20
CA ASP A 58 -4.39 1.72 12.25
C ASP A 58 -5.11 2.55 13.30
N ASP A 59 -5.02 3.88 13.18
CA ASP A 59 -5.78 4.87 13.93
C ASP A 59 -5.95 6.18 13.11
N ALA A 60 -6.71 7.13 13.65
CA ALA A 60 -7.04 8.38 12.97
C ALA A 60 -5.83 9.32 12.79
N GLU A 61 -4.87 9.28 13.72
CA GLU A 61 -3.64 10.10 13.65
C GLU A 61 -2.80 9.64 12.45
N ARG A 62 -2.58 8.33 12.31
CA ARG A 62 -1.94 7.74 11.13
C ARG A 62 -2.68 8.05 9.83
N GLY A 63 -4.01 8.11 9.89
CA GLY A 63 -4.84 8.47 8.74
C GLY A 63 -4.68 9.92 8.28
N HIS A 64 -4.27 10.83 9.16
CA HIS A 64 -3.95 12.21 8.79
C HIS A 64 -2.51 12.38 8.26
N GLU A 65 -1.58 11.51 8.65
CA GLU A 65 -0.18 11.52 8.18
C GLU A 65 0.00 10.95 6.77
N ALA A 66 -0.87 10.01 6.38
CA ALA A 66 -0.85 9.32 5.08
C ALA A 66 -1.50 10.16 3.97
#